data_AF-A0A931RK16-F1
#
_entry.id   AF-A0A931RK16-F1
#
_cell.length_a   1.000
_cell.length_b   1.000
_cell.length_c   1.000
_cell.angle_alpha   90.00
_cell.angle_beta   90.00
_cell.angle_gamma   90.00
#
_symmetry.space_group_name_H-M   'P 1'
#
loop_
_entity.id
_entity.type
_entity.pdbx_description
1 polymer ?
#
loop_
_entity_poly.entity_id
_entity_poly.type
_entity_poly.pdbx_seq_one_letter_code
_entity_poly.pdbx_strand_id
1 'polypeptide(L)'
;MFVYLNLQLIFFVIPLILLWFFFWKMLLPYIKIYLFTIIPTFLFGTPWDLLSVRSGLWNYNTSGTLGIWFFGNPSTGLPLEEFIFFNFLWPFFITTVVIIGWQYFKKYVW
;
A
#
# COMPACT_ATOMS: atom_id res chain seq x y z
N MET A 1 -19.30 5.12 -10.14
CA MET A 1 -18.98 5.45 -8.72
C MET A 1 -17.72 4.70 -8.36
N PHE A 2 -16.63 5.39 -8.01
CA PHE A 2 -15.32 4.77 -7.72
C PHE A 2 -15.31 4.10 -6.34
N VAL A 3 -16.13 3.06 -6.17
CA VAL A 3 -16.30 2.35 -4.89
C VAL A 3 -14.93 1.90 -4.37
N TYR A 4 -14.07 1.38 -5.24
CA TYR A 4 -12.78 0.85 -4.83
C TYR A 4 -11.82 1.93 -4.29
N LEU A 5 -11.63 3.02 -5.03
CA LEU A 5 -10.84 4.17 -4.57
C LEU A 5 -11.38 4.75 -3.26
N ASN A 6 -12.70 4.88 -3.14
CA ASN A 6 -13.33 5.37 -1.91
C ASN A 6 -13.02 4.48 -0.71
N LEU A 7 -13.06 3.15 -0.88
CA LEU A 7 -12.70 2.21 0.18
C LEU A 7 -11.23 2.35 0.57
N GLN A 8 -10.32 2.47 -0.41
CA GLN A 8 -8.89 2.70 -0.13
C GLN A 8 -8.66 4.00 0.67
N LEU A 9 -9.37 5.08 0.31
CA LEU A 9 -9.28 6.35 1.03
C LEU A 9 -9.78 6.21 2.48
N ILE A 10 -10.94 5.59 2.68
CA ILE A 10 -11.57 5.46 3.99
C ILE A 10 -10.76 4.54 4.92
N PHE A 11 -10.29 3.41 4.42
CA PHE A 11 -9.68 2.39 5.27
C PHE A 11 -8.17 2.53 5.44
N PHE A 12 -7.48 3.25 4.54
CA PHE A 12 -6.03 3.33 4.58
C PHE A 12 -5.53 4.77 4.61
N VAL A 13 -5.96 5.63 3.68
CA VAL A 13 -5.43 7.00 3.61
C VAL A 13 -5.84 7.82 4.83
N ILE A 14 -7.13 7.85 5.17
CA ILE A 14 -7.61 8.62 6.34
C ILE A 14 -6.96 8.12 7.63
N PRO A 15 -6.98 6.80 7.96
CA PRO A 15 -6.29 6.29 9.14
C PRO A 15 -4.80 6.59 9.14
N LEU A 16 -4.10 6.46 8.00
CA LEU A 16 -2.67 6.77 7.90
C LEU A 16 -2.39 8.24 8.21
N ILE A 17 -3.20 9.17 7.67
CA ILE A 17 -3.10 10.59 7.95
C ILE A 17 -3.29 10.86 9.44
N LEU A 18 -4.31 10.26 10.06
CA LEU A 18 -4.55 10.43 11.50
C LEU A 18 -3.38 9.90 12.33
N LEU A 19 -2.88 8.69 12.02
CA LEU A 19 -1.75 8.11 12.72
C LEU A 19 -0.50 8.98 12.59
N TRP A 20 -0.19 9.48 11.39
CA TRP A 20 0.95 10.38 11.22
C TRP A 20 0.72 11.72 11.92
N PHE A 21 -0.47 12.29 11.85
CA PHE A 21 -0.77 13.54 12.54
C PHE A 21 -0.51 13.46 14.05
N PHE A 22 -0.93 12.37 14.70
CA PHE A 22 -0.74 12.18 16.14
C PHE A 22 0.66 11.67 16.52
N PHE A 23 1.31 10.85 15.68
CA PHE A 23 2.54 10.13 16.02
C PHE A 23 3.77 10.53 15.19
N TRP A 24 3.72 11.58 14.37
CA TRP A 24 4.81 11.93 13.43
C TRP A 24 6.19 12.02 14.09
N LYS A 25 6.30 12.60 15.29
CA LYS A 25 7.59 12.71 16.02
C LYS A 25 8.17 11.34 16.38
N MET A 26 7.31 10.36 16.67
CA MET A 26 7.69 8.97 16.93
C MET A 26 8.08 8.24 15.64
N LEU A 27 7.40 8.56 14.53
CA LEU A 27 7.55 7.85 13.25
C LEU A 27 8.72 8.36 12.40
N LEU A 28 9.01 9.67 12.44
CA LEU A 28 10.06 10.30 11.63
C LEU A 28 11.44 9.63 11.71
N PRO A 29 11.95 9.24 12.90
CA PRO A 29 13.24 8.56 13.02
C PRO A 29 13.31 7.24 12.21
N TYR A 30 12.17 6.65 11.91
CA TYR A 30 12.05 5.37 11.21
C TYR A 30 11.82 5.53 9.70
N ILE A 31 11.99 6.72 9.11
CA ILE A 31 11.75 6.94 7.67
C ILE A 31 12.49 5.94 6.76
N LYS A 32 13.68 5.50 7.16
CA LYS A 32 14.45 4.47 6.43
C LYS A 32 13.74 3.12 6.41
N ILE A 33 13.03 2.74 7.48
CA ILE A 33 12.26 1.47 7.52
C ILE A 33 11.11 1.51 6.51
N TYR A 34 10.46 2.66 6.34
CA TYR A 34 9.44 2.82 5.29
C TYR A 34 10.03 2.60 3.90
N LEU A 35 11.23 3.13 3.62
CA LEU A 35 11.91 2.86 2.35
C LEU A 35 12.27 1.38 2.20
N PHE A 36 12.77 0.73 3.27
CA PHE A 36 13.10 -0.69 3.28
C PHE A 36 11.90 -1.62 3.15
N THR A 37 10.67 -1.14 3.36
CA THR A 37 9.45 -1.93 3.12
C THR A 37 8.88 -1.65 1.75
N ILE A 38 8.75 -0.37 1.39
CA ILE A 38 8.20 0.06 0.09
C ILE A 38 9.07 -0.41 -1.09
N ILE A 39 10.40 -0.25 -1.02
CA ILE A 39 11.29 -0.58 -2.15
C ILE A 39 11.22 -2.07 -2.50
N PRO A 40 11.39 -3.02 -1.56
CA PRO A 40 11.24 -4.43 -1.88
C PRO A 40 9.83 -4.80 -2.33
N THR A 41 8.77 -4.26 -1.71
CA THR A 41 7.40 -4.50 -2.17
C THR A 41 7.23 -4.06 -3.62
N PHE A 42 7.77 -2.90 -4.00
CA PHE A 42 7.76 -2.46 -5.38
C PHE A 42 8.58 -3.37 -6.31
N LEU A 43 9.84 -3.66 -5.95
CA LEU A 43 10.76 -4.43 -6.81
C LEU A 43 10.34 -5.89 -7.01
N PHE A 44 9.70 -6.51 -6.02
CA PHE A 44 9.32 -7.92 -6.08
C PHE A 44 7.81 -8.10 -6.31
N GLY A 45 6.98 -7.28 -5.67
CA GLY A 45 5.53 -7.34 -5.78
C GLY A 45 5.03 -6.94 -7.16
N THR A 46 5.55 -5.83 -7.73
CA THR A 46 5.10 -5.39 -9.07
C THR A 46 5.38 -6.45 -10.16
N PRO A 47 6.59 -7.06 -10.27
CA PRO A 47 6.80 -8.14 -11.23
C PRO A 47 5.92 -9.36 -10.97
N TRP A 48 5.71 -9.73 -9.70
CA TRP A 48 4.87 -10.87 -9.35
C TRP A 48 3.41 -10.67 -9.76
N ASP A 49 2.85 -9.49 -9.51
CA ASP A 49 1.49 -9.15 -9.92
C ASP A 49 1.35 -9.13 -11.44
N LEU A 50 2.32 -8.56 -12.15
CA LEU A 50 2.32 -8.56 -13.62
C LEU A 50 2.39 -9.97 -14.20
N LEU A 51 3.22 -10.86 -13.62
CA LEU A 51 3.29 -12.26 -14.03
C LEU A 51 1.95 -12.97 -13.76
N SER A 52 1.33 -12.71 -12.62
CA SER A 52 0.04 -13.30 -12.24
C SER A 52 -1.08 -12.88 -13.19
N VAL A 53 -1.13 -11.60 -13.60
CA VAL A 53 -2.09 -11.12 -14.59
C VAL A 53 -1.84 -11.72 -15.97
N ARG A 54 -0.58 -11.68 -16.44
CA ARG A 54 -0.22 -12.14 -17.79
C ARG A 54 -0.36 -13.65 -17.98
N SER A 55 -0.21 -14.43 -16.90
CA SER A 55 -0.47 -15.86 -16.90
C SER A 55 -1.95 -16.22 -16.77
N GLY A 56 -2.82 -15.24 -16.56
CA GLY A 56 -4.25 -15.44 -16.34
C GLY A 56 -4.60 -16.00 -14.95
N LEU A 57 -3.61 -16.09 -14.04
CA LEU A 57 -3.82 -16.55 -12.65
C LEU A 57 -4.67 -15.54 -11.86
N TRP A 58 -4.55 -14.26 -12.18
CA TRP A 58 -5.29 -13.17 -11.56
C TRP A 58 -5.85 -12.22 -12.61
N ASN A 59 -7.04 -11.64 -12.36
CA ASN A 59 -7.63 -10.62 -13.23
C ASN A 59 -8.26 -9.52 -12.37
N TYR A 60 -8.12 -8.28 -12.79
CA TYR A 60 -8.73 -7.13 -12.14
C TYR A 60 -10.10 -6.82 -12.76
N ASN A 61 -11.12 -6.63 -11.92
CA ASN A 61 -12.41 -6.17 -12.40
C ASN A 61 -12.33 -4.69 -12.81
N THR A 62 -12.55 -4.42 -14.10
CA THR A 62 -12.38 -3.10 -14.70
C THR A 62 -13.53 -2.13 -14.39
N SER A 63 -14.67 -2.62 -13.89
CA SER A 63 -15.89 -1.80 -13.74
C SER A 63 -15.82 -0.75 -12.63
N GLY A 64 -14.79 -0.80 -11.77
CA GLY A 64 -14.63 0.07 -10.60
C GLY A 64 -13.37 0.93 -10.60
N THR A 65 -12.55 0.88 -11.65
CA THR A 65 -11.26 1.59 -11.71
C THR A 65 -11.37 2.92 -12.45
N LEU A 66 -10.35 3.77 -12.30
CA LEU A 66 -10.12 5.04 -12.99
C LEU A 66 -9.81 4.84 -14.48
N GLY A 67 -9.63 3.60 -14.93
CA GLY A 67 -9.29 3.26 -16.32
C GLY A 67 -7.84 3.55 -16.70
N ILE A 68 -6.98 3.89 -15.73
CA ILE A 68 -5.55 4.12 -15.94
C ILE A 68 -4.79 2.83 -15.62
N TRP A 69 -3.94 2.38 -16.56
CA TRP A 69 -3.21 1.12 -16.45
C TRP A 69 -1.71 1.36 -16.61
N PHE A 70 -0.92 0.73 -15.74
CA PHE A 70 0.53 0.67 -15.86
C PHE A 70 0.97 -0.64 -16.52
N PHE A 71 2.07 -0.56 -17.26
CA PHE A 71 2.78 -1.71 -17.84
C PHE A 71 1.93 -2.60 -18.77
N GLY A 72 0.84 -2.06 -19.33
CA GLY A 72 -0.02 -2.77 -20.27
C GLY A 72 -1.43 -2.21 -20.33
N ASN A 73 -2.38 -3.13 -20.56
CA ASN A 73 -3.81 -2.87 -20.68
C ASN A 73 -4.57 -3.71 -19.62
N PRO A 74 -5.91 -3.68 -19.56
CA PRO A 74 -6.67 -4.42 -18.55
C PRO A 74 -6.37 -5.93 -18.44
N SER A 75 -5.84 -6.54 -19.50
CA SER A 75 -5.52 -7.97 -19.55
C SER A 75 -4.06 -8.29 -19.26
N THR A 76 -3.19 -7.28 -19.14
CA THR A 76 -1.72 -7.47 -19.09
C THR A 76 -0.97 -6.54 -18.13
N GLY A 77 -1.64 -5.49 -17.67
CA GLY A 77 -1.12 -4.46 -16.80
C GLY A 77 -1.82 -4.40 -15.45
N LEU A 78 -1.43 -3.41 -14.65
CA LEU A 78 -1.99 -3.16 -13.33
C LEU A 78 -2.78 -1.85 -13.35
N PRO A 79 -3.99 -1.80 -12.77
CA PRO A 79 -4.70 -0.54 -12.64
C PRO A 79 -3.94 0.36 -11.65
N LEU A 80 -3.95 1.68 -11.91
CA LEU A 80 -3.23 2.70 -11.12
C LEU A 80 -3.48 2.57 -9.62
N GLU A 81 -4.73 2.33 -9.24
CA GLU A 81 -5.16 2.26 -7.85
C GLU A 81 -4.52 1.07 -7.14
N GLU A 82 -4.53 -0.11 -7.76
CA GLU A 82 -3.91 -1.30 -7.17
C GLU A 82 -2.40 -1.15 -7.10
N PHE A 83 -1.81 -0.58 -8.16
CA PHE A 83 -0.38 -0.33 -8.20
C PHE A 83 0.07 0.59 -7.05
N ILE A 84 -0.60 1.71 -6.84
CA ILE A 84 -0.28 2.63 -5.72
C ILE A 84 -0.55 1.95 -4.39
N PHE A 85 -1.69 1.26 -4.29
CA PHE A 85 -2.15 0.70 -3.04
C PHE A 85 -1.24 -0.41 -2.51
N PHE A 86 -0.94 -1.41 -3.33
CA PHE A 86 -0.11 -2.55 -2.91
C PHE A 86 1.35 -2.16 -2.72
N ASN A 87 1.91 -1.35 -3.62
CA ASN A 87 3.35 -1.06 -3.57
C ASN A 87 3.71 0.05 -2.59
N PHE A 88 2.77 0.95 -2.27
CA PHE A 88 3.06 2.11 -1.42
C PHE A 88 2.14 2.17 -0.21
N LEU A 89 0.82 2.19 -0.39
CA LEU A 89 -0.09 2.50 0.72
C LEU A 89 -0.12 1.39 1.79
N TRP A 90 -0.16 0.13 1.37
CA TRP A 90 -0.11 -1.04 2.26
C TRP A 90 1.16 -1.14 3.10
N PRO A 91 2.36 -1.21 2.50
CA PRO A 91 3.60 -1.29 3.26
C PRO A 91 3.79 -0.06 4.15
N PHE A 92 3.36 1.12 3.70
CA PHE A 92 3.36 2.33 4.54
C PHE A 92 2.46 2.13 5.77
N PHE A 93 1.19 1.81 5.57
CA PHE A 93 0.22 1.64 6.65
C PHE A 93 0.66 0.59 7.68
N ILE A 94 1.04 -0.60 7.22
CA ILE A 94 1.49 -1.69 8.11
C ILE A 94 2.73 -1.26 8.89
N THR A 95 3.71 -0.65 8.23
CA THR A 95 4.94 -0.17 8.90
C THR A 95 4.62 0.86 9.97
N THR A 96 3.69 1.80 9.70
CA THR A 96 3.22 2.77 10.69
C THR A 96 2.60 2.10 11.91
N VAL A 97 1.66 1.18 11.69
CA VAL A 97 0.98 0.47 12.79
C VAL A 97 1.98 -0.35 13.61
N VAL A 98 2.90 -1.06 12.96
CA VAL A 98 3.91 -1.89 13.63
C VAL A 98 4.88 -1.03 14.44
N ILE A 99 5.37 0.10 13.91
CA ILE A 99 6.26 0.99 14.67
C ILE A 99 5.55 1.52 15.90
N ILE A 100 4.32 2.04 15.76
CA ILE A 100 3.55 2.56 16.89
C ILE A 100 3.33 1.44 17.91
N GLY A 101 2.81 0.28 17.49
CA GLY A 101 2.56 -0.86 18.36
C GLY A 101 3.83 -1.30 19.12
N TRP A 102 4.96 -1.36 18.42
CA TRP A 102 6.25 -1.71 19.01
C TRP A 102 6.72 -0.69 20.07
N GLN A 103 6.59 0.61 19.81
CA GLN A 103 6.98 1.65 20.77
C GLN A 103 6.12 1.60 22.04
N TYR A 104 4.82 1.35 21.88
CA TYR A 104 3.93 1.18 23.01
C TYR A 104 4.26 -0.09 23.78
N PHE A 105 4.42 -1.24 23.11
CA PHE A 105 4.80 -2.49 23.75
C PHE A 105 6.11 -2.35 24.55
N LYS A 106 7.13 -1.75 23.94
CA LYS A 106 8.43 -1.49 24.59
C LYS A 106 8.31 -0.60 25.83
N LYS A 107 7.35 0.32 25.88
CA LYS A 107 7.15 1.23 27.02
C LYS A 107 6.45 0.56 28.22
N TYR A 108 5.59 -0.43 27.96
CA TYR A 108 4.73 -1.02 29.00
C TYR A 108 5.14 -2.42 29.45
N VAL A 109 5.95 -3.13 28.67
CA VAL A 109 6.40 -4.51 28.97
C VAL A 109 7.87 -4.57 29.36
N TRP A 110 8.67 -3.62 28.92
CA TRP A 110 10.11 -3.50 29.22
C TRP A 110 10.38 -2.19 29.96
#